data_AF-A0A9E4WEE5-F1
#
_entry.id   AF-A0A9E4WEE5-F1
#
_cell.length_a   1.000
_cell.length_b   1.000
_cell.length_c   1.000
_cell.angle_alpha   90.00
_cell.angle_beta   90.00
_cell.angle_gamma   90.00
#
_symmetry.space_group_name_H-M   'P 1'
#
loop_
_entity.id
_entity.type
_entity.pdbx_description
1 polymer ?
#
loop_
_entity_poly.entity_id
_entity_poly.type
_entity_poly.pdbx_seq_one_letter_code
_entity_poly.pdbx_strand_id
1 'polypeptide(L)'
;MDVSEGEGAAESGDESSGQPSRFGLWVRWGLQGAVAAGLFGLVVWRAEPWSVGGHYDDFAVWPAAGAVALNVPLLGLLAMRGRFTLMRLGYEVPLLALLPISTLGNVAGSMTPAAAGDLVRTPFLKDRHGIPYAHGVAVVLHERGFSLAVLALSTGVAAGWST
;
A
#
# COMPACT_ATOMS: atom_id res chain seq x y z
N MET A 1 41.54 -57.58 -26.04
CA MET A 1 41.30 -57.25 -27.46
C MET A 1 39.83 -56.98 -27.61
N ASP A 2 39.33 -55.79 -27.91
CA ASP A 2 39.84 -54.42 -28.00
C ASP A 2 38.55 -53.61 -28.15
N VAL A 3 38.24 -52.72 -27.20
CA VAL A 3 37.10 -51.79 -27.35
C VAL A 3 37.63 -50.43 -26.91
N SER A 4 38.27 -49.78 -27.88
CA SER A 4 38.76 -48.41 -27.80
C SER A 4 37.60 -47.41 -27.79
N GLU A 5 37.80 -46.48 -26.86
CA GLU A 5 37.44 -45.07 -26.78
C GLU A 5 36.78 -44.35 -27.98
N GLY A 6 35.96 -43.37 -27.59
CA GLY A 6 35.29 -42.35 -28.40
C GLY A 6 34.12 -41.79 -27.58
N GLU A 7 34.36 -41.12 -26.44
CA GLU A 7 34.68 -39.68 -26.34
C GLU A 7 33.55 -38.76 -26.86
N GLY A 8 32.98 -37.99 -25.94
CA GLY A 8 32.48 -36.63 -26.21
C GLY A 8 31.04 -36.48 -26.69
N ALA A 9 30.18 -35.95 -25.81
CA ALA A 9 29.31 -34.79 -26.03
C ALA A 9 28.15 -34.86 -25.02
N ALA A 10 28.26 -34.13 -23.92
CA ALA A 10 27.75 -32.77 -23.79
C ALA A 10 26.40 -32.78 -23.09
N GLU A 11 26.47 -32.50 -21.78
CA GLU A 11 25.46 -31.73 -21.08
C GLU A 11 24.89 -30.63 -21.98
N SER A 12 23.59 -30.65 -22.19
CA SER A 12 22.84 -29.42 -22.43
C SER A 12 21.49 -29.58 -21.75
N GLY A 13 21.48 -29.25 -20.45
CA GLY A 13 20.26 -28.93 -19.74
C GLY A 13 19.59 -27.76 -20.43
N ASP A 14 18.52 -28.03 -21.17
CA ASP A 14 17.58 -27.03 -21.61
C ASP A 14 16.60 -26.73 -20.48
N GLU A 15 17.15 -26.18 -19.38
CA GLU A 15 16.37 -25.38 -18.45
C GLU A 15 16.12 -24.02 -19.12
N SER A 16 15.17 -24.03 -20.05
CA SER A 16 14.40 -22.88 -20.50
C SER A 16 13.65 -22.28 -19.30
N SER A 17 14.43 -21.68 -18.42
CA SER A 17 13.99 -20.76 -17.40
C SER A 17 13.41 -19.57 -18.15
N GLY A 18 12.08 -19.53 -18.22
CA GLY A 18 11.30 -18.39 -18.68
C GLY A 18 11.63 -17.16 -17.83
N GLN A 19 12.72 -16.49 -18.20
CA GLN A 19 13.18 -15.26 -17.59
C GLN A 19 12.22 -14.18 -18.05
N PRO A 20 11.35 -13.62 -17.17
CA PRO A 20 10.41 -12.59 -17.59
C PRO A 20 11.20 -11.41 -18.14
N SER A 21 10.92 -11.06 -19.40
CA SER A 21 11.64 -10.01 -20.11
C SER A 21 11.60 -8.70 -19.33
N ARG A 22 12.78 -8.22 -18.91
CA ARG A 22 12.97 -6.98 -18.13
C ARG A 22 12.31 -5.75 -18.81
N PHE A 23 12.08 -5.85 -20.11
CA PHE A 23 11.40 -4.87 -20.95
C PHE A 23 9.92 -4.68 -20.60
N GLY A 24 9.19 -5.75 -20.27
CA GLY A 24 7.76 -5.66 -19.89
C GLY A 24 7.53 -5.02 -18.52
N LEU A 25 8.50 -5.14 -17.60
CA LEU A 25 8.46 -4.47 -16.31
C LEU A 25 8.65 -2.96 -16.49
N TRP A 26 9.64 -2.52 -17.28
CA TRP A 26 9.90 -1.10 -17.51
C TRP A 26 8.73 -0.36 -18.18
N VAL A 27 8.07 -1.01 -19.16
CA VAL A 27 6.89 -0.43 -19.82
C VAL A 27 5.69 -0.31 -18.85
N ARG A 28 5.47 -1.30 -17.97
CA ARG A 28 4.42 -1.21 -16.93
C ARG A 28 4.69 -0.10 -15.91
N TRP A 29 5.93 0.07 -15.47
CA TRP A 29 6.30 1.14 -14.54
C TRP A 29 6.22 2.52 -15.21
N GLY A 30 6.60 2.64 -16.48
CA GLY A 30 6.43 3.87 -17.27
C GLY A 30 4.97 4.25 -17.48
N LEU A 31 4.11 3.28 -17.78
CA LEU A 31 2.67 3.51 -17.93
C LEU A 31 2.02 3.89 -16.60
N GLN A 32 2.39 3.24 -15.50
CA GLN A 32 1.93 3.61 -14.17
C GLN A 32 2.39 5.02 -13.77
N GLY A 33 3.63 5.38 -14.10
CA GLY A 33 4.14 6.75 -13.92
C GLY A 33 3.36 7.78 -14.74
N ALA A 34 3.04 7.47 -16.01
CA ALA A 34 2.26 8.34 -16.88
C ALA A 34 0.80 8.48 -16.41
N VAL A 35 0.18 7.40 -15.94
CA VAL A 35 -1.18 7.44 -15.37
C VAL A 35 -1.19 8.20 -14.05
N ALA A 36 -0.21 7.99 -13.17
CA ALA A 36 -0.08 8.73 -11.92
C ALA A 36 0.18 10.22 -12.18
N ALA A 37 1.06 10.56 -13.12
CA ALA A 37 1.34 11.94 -13.52
C ALA A 37 0.11 12.59 -14.19
N GLY A 38 -0.62 11.85 -15.01
CA GLY A 38 -1.86 12.30 -15.65
C GLY A 38 -2.97 12.55 -14.63
N LEU A 39 -3.18 11.63 -13.68
CA LEU A 39 -4.13 11.81 -12.58
C LEU A 39 -3.71 12.95 -11.65
N PHE A 40 -2.43 13.06 -11.32
CA PHE A 40 -1.89 14.16 -10.53
C PHE A 40 -2.10 15.50 -11.24
N GLY A 41 -1.77 15.56 -12.53
CA GLY A 41 -2.00 16.73 -13.37
C GLY A 41 -3.49 17.09 -13.47
N LEU A 42 -4.37 16.09 -13.59
CA LEU A 42 -5.82 16.27 -13.61
C LEU A 42 -6.35 16.79 -12.27
N VAL A 43 -5.86 16.25 -11.15
CA VAL A 43 -6.21 16.71 -9.80
C VAL A 43 -5.74 18.13 -9.58
N VAL A 44 -4.50 18.46 -9.96
CA VAL A 44 -3.95 19.81 -9.87
C VAL A 44 -4.71 20.78 -10.77
N TRP A 45 -5.09 20.36 -11.98
CA TRP A 45 -5.87 21.17 -12.91
C TRP A 45 -7.30 21.40 -12.41
N ARG A 46 -7.94 20.35 -11.88
CA ARG A 46 -9.30 20.39 -11.32
C ARG A 46 -9.38 21.12 -9.98
N ALA A 47 -8.29 21.15 -9.22
CA ALA A 47 -8.19 21.86 -7.94
C ALA A 47 -8.24 23.39 -8.09
N GLU A 48 -8.25 23.91 -9.33
CA GLU A 48 -8.26 25.35 -9.62
C GLU A 48 -7.32 26.15 -8.70
N PRO A 49 -6.02 25.80 -8.63
CA PRO A 49 -5.08 26.48 -7.72
C PRO A 49 -4.99 28.00 -8.00
N TRP A 50 -5.36 28.40 -9.23
CA TRP A 50 -5.49 29.78 -9.69
C TRP A 50 -6.71 30.54 -9.16
N SER A 51 -7.77 29.86 -8.70
CA SER A 51 -8.92 30.50 -8.03
C SER A 51 -8.65 30.81 -6.56
N VAL A 52 -7.60 30.23 -5.99
CA VAL A 52 -7.15 30.48 -4.60
C VAL A 52 -6.54 31.87 -4.44
N GLY A 53 -6.03 32.47 -5.54
CA GLY A 53 -5.37 33.78 -5.59
C GLY A 53 -6.13 34.97 -5.01
N GLY A 54 -7.45 34.86 -4.79
CA GLY A 54 -8.29 35.96 -4.31
C GLY A 54 -8.98 35.75 -2.95
N HIS A 55 -8.82 34.60 -2.30
CA HIS A 55 -9.55 34.25 -1.05
C HIS A 55 -8.63 33.87 0.11
N TYR A 56 -7.39 34.37 0.12
CA TYR A 56 -6.44 34.10 1.20
C TYR A 56 -6.73 34.88 2.50
N ASP A 57 -7.51 35.97 2.44
CA ASP A 57 -7.84 36.78 3.62
C ASP A 57 -8.91 36.14 4.53
N ASP A 58 -9.66 35.14 4.03
CA ASP A 58 -10.72 34.43 4.79
C ASP A 58 -10.36 32.97 5.12
N PHE A 59 -9.09 32.57 4.95
CA PHE A 59 -8.61 31.25 5.34
C PHE A 59 -8.55 31.15 6.88
N ALA A 60 -9.71 30.94 7.49
CA ALA A 60 -9.83 30.75 8.93
C ALA A 60 -8.96 29.53 9.31
N VAL A 61 -7.95 29.77 10.16
CA VAL A 61 -7.06 28.71 10.70
C VAL A 61 -7.86 27.63 11.42
N TRP A 62 -9.09 27.96 11.85
CA TRP A 62 -9.99 27.11 12.61
C TRP A 62 -10.50 25.86 11.85
N PRO A 63 -11.09 25.95 10.65
CA PRO A 63 -11.43 24.77 9.86
C PRO A 63 -10.21 23.92 9.46
N ALA A 64 -9.05 24.52 9.21
CA ALA A 64 -7.82 23.76 8.94
C ALA A 64 -7.38 22.97 10.19
N ALA A 65 -7.39 23.60 11.36
CA ALA A 65 -7.14 22.93 12.64
C ALA A 65 -8.17 21.83 12.91
N GLY A 66 -9.45 22.07 12.58
CA GLY A 66 -10.51 21.07 12.67
C GLY A 66 -10.26 19.85 11.79
N ALA A 67 -9.83 20.04 10.55
CA ALA A 67 -9.48 18.94 9.64
C ALA A 67 -8.28 18.12 10.15
N VAL A 68 -7.25 18.79 10.69
CA VAL A 68 -6.11 18.11 11.33
C VAL A 68 -6.55 17.37 12.59
N ALA A 69 -7.37 17.99 13.42
CA ALA A 69 -7.91 17.37 14.63
C ALA A 69 -8.75 16.13 14.30
N LEU A 70 -9.50 16.15 13.19
CA LEU A 70 -10.27 15.00 12.72
C LEU A 70 -9.38 13.81 12.34
N ASN A 71 -8.13 14.04 11.94
CA ASN A 71 -7.20 12.96 11.64
C ASN A 71 -6.77 12.19 12.90
N VAL A 72 -6.76 12.83 14.08
CA VAL A 72 -6.36 12.19 15.34
C VAL A 72 -7.22 10.96 15.69
N PRO A 73 -8.57 11.03 15.74
CA PRO A 73 -9.40 9.86 15.98
C PRO A 73 -9.29 8.82 14.86
N LEU A 74 -9.11 9.25 13.60
CA LEU A 74 -8.87 8.36 12.46
C LEU A 74 -7.61 7.51 12.65
N LEU A 75 -6.51 8.12 13.10
CA LEU A 75 -5.26 7.41 13.42
C LEU A 75 -5.42 6.44 14.59
N GLY A 76 -6.18 6.84 15.62
CA GLY A 76 -6.54 5.96 16.74
C GLY A 76 -7.33 4.74 16.27
N LEU A 77 -8.34 4.95 15.42
CA LEU A 77 -9.16 3.88 14.85
C LEU A 77 -8.32 2.93 13.99
N LEU A 78 -7.38 3.46 13.22
CA LEU A 78 -6.45 2.69 12.40
C LEU A 78 -5.56 1.78 13.25
N ALA A 79 -4.94 2.33 14.30
CA ALA A 79 -4.13 1.55 15.22
C ALA A 79 -4.95 0.49 15.98
N MET A 80 -6.18 0.84 16.36
CA MET A 80 -7.10 -0.09 17.03
C MET A 80 -7.50 -1.26 16.12
N ARG A 81 -7.76 -0.98 14.85
CA ARG A 81 -8.04 -2.01 13.84
C ARG A 81 -6.87 -2.99 13.71
N GLY A 82 -5.64 -2.47 13.58
CA GLY A 82 -4.44 -3.31 13.51
C GLY A 82 -4.25 -4.15 14.78
N ARG A 83 -4.51 -3.56 15.95
CA ARG A 83 -4.49 -4.27 17.24
C ARG A 83 -5.46 -5.45 17.28
N PHE A 84 -6.72 -5.25 16.87
CA PHE A 84 -7.71 -6.33 16.87
C PHE A 84 -7.33 -7.48 15.94
N THR A 85 -6.78 -7.17 14.76
CA THR A 85 -6.31 -8.21 13.84
C THR A 85 -5.12 -8.96 14.45
N LEU A 86 -4.14 -8.26 15.04
CA LEU A 86 -3.00 -8.89 15.72
C LEU A 86 -3.41 -9.73 16.94
N MET A 87 -4.37 -9.27 17.73
CA MET A 87 -4.91 -10.04 18.87
C MET A 87 -5.55 -11.35 18.41
N ARG A 88 -6.26 -11.34 17.27
CA ARG A 88 -6.80 -12.58 16.67
C ARG A 88 -5.72 -13.55 16.20
N LEU A 89 -4.51 -13.06 15.94
CA LEU A 89 -3.34 -13.87 15.60
C LEU A 89 -2.52 -14.31 16.83
N GLY A 90 -2.98 -13.96 18.05
CA GLY A 90 -2.31 -14.31 19.31
C GLY A 90 -1.23 -13.32 19.75
N TYR A 91 -1.14 -12.14 19.13
CA TYR A 91 -0.15 -11.12 19.48
C TYR A 91 -0.81 -9.94 20.20
N GLU A 92 -0.35 -9.65 21.41
CA GLU A 92 -0.77 -8.47 22.17
C GLU A 92 0.28 -7.36 22.03
N VAL A 93 -0.06 -6.33 21.25
CA VAL A 93 0.78 -5.14 21.08
C VAL A 93 0.04 -3.92 21.65
N PRO A 94 0.70 -3.07 22.46
CA PRO A 94 0.06 -1.89 23.02
C PRO A 94 -0.31 -0.89 21.93
N LEU A 95 -1.51 -0.30 22.05
CA LEU A 95 -2.07 0.64 21.06
C LEU A 95 -1.13 1.83 20.78
N LEU A 96 -0.50 2.35 21.83
CA LEU A 96 0.45 3.47 21.74
C LEU A 96 1.72 3.14 20.94
N ALA A 97 2.16 1.87 20.94
CA ALA A 97 3.29 1.45 20.12
C ALA A 97 2.87 1.20 18.66
N LEU A 98 1.61 0.81 18.45
CA LEU A 98 1.03 0.62 17.13
C LEU A 98 0.76 1.94 16.40
N LEU A 99 0.42 3.02 17.11
CA LEU A 99 0.15 4.33 16.50
C LEU A 99 1.23 4.78 15.49
N PRO A 100 2.52 4.92 15.87
CA PRO A 100 3.56 5.36 14.94
C PRO A 100 3.81 4.36 13.79
N ILE A 101 3.64 3.06 14.07
CA ILE A 101 3.81 2.00 13.08
C ILE A 101 2.69 2.04 12.03
N SER A 102 1.45 2.21 12.49
CA SER A 102 0.25 2.35 11.67
C SER A 102 0.24 3.66 10.88
N THR A 103 0.67 4.78 11.47
CA THR A 103 0.79 6.06 10.76
C THR A 103 1.80 5.98 9.63
N LEU A 104 2.97 5.37 9.89
CA LEU A 104 4.01 5.20 8.89
C LEU A 104 3.52 4.31 7.74
N GLY A 105 2.88 3.19 8.07
CA GLY A 105 2.25 2.31 7.08
C GLY A 105 1.22 3.07 6.24
N ASN A 106 0.35 3.86 6.87
CA ASN A 106 -0.69 4.61 6.17
C ASN A 106 -0.13 5.67 5.23
N VAL A 107 0.89 6.43 5.66
CA VAL A 107 1.55 7.43 4.84
C VAL A 107 2.25 6.75 3.66
N ALA A 108 3.06 5.73 3.91
CA ALA A 108 3.74 4.98 2.86
C ALA A 108 2.75 4.31 1.90
N GLY A 109 1.66 3.75 2.43
CA GLY A 109 0.56 3.17 1.66
C GLY A 109 -0.14 4.19 0.76
N SER A 110 -0.37 5.42 1.25
CA SER A 110 -0.97 6.49 0.43
C SER A 110 -0.09 6.95 -0.72
N MET A 111 1.23 6.82 -0.57
CA MET A 111 2.22 7.21 -1.59
C MET A 111 2.55 6.09 -2.58
N THR A 112 1.98 4.90 -2.40
CA THR A 112 2.34 3.71 -3.19
C THR A 112 1.13 3.07 -3.87
N PRO A 113 1.28 2.56 -5.11
CA PRO A 113 0.22 1.82 -5.78
C PRO A 113 -0.27 0.63 -4.93
N ALA A 114 -1.58 0.42 -4.92
CA ALA A 114 -2.24 -0.66 -4.15
C ALA A 114 -1.90 -0.67 -2.64
N ALA A 115 -1.45 0.46 -2.08
CA ALA A 115 -1.00 0.56 -0.69
C ALA A 115 0.13 -0.42 -0.30
N ALA A 116 1.01 -0.77 -1.26
CA ALA A 116 2.12 -1.68 -1.00
C ALA A 116 3.08 -1.17 0.09
N GLY A 117 3.21 0.14 0.26
CA GLY A 117 4.03 0.79 1.29
C GLY A 117 3.55 0.51 2.72
N ASP A 118 2.33 0.03 2.89
CA ASP A 118 1.81 -0.40 4.19
C ASP A 118 2.55 -1.64 4.73
N LEU A 119 3.22 -2.40 3.84
CA LEU A 119 4.11 -3.52 4.20
C LEU A 119 5.34 -3.06 4.97
N VAL A 120 5.72 -1.77 4.89
CA VAL A 120 6.83 -1.19 5.66
C VAL A 120 6.62 -1.35 7.17
N ARG A 121 5.38 -1.55 7.64
CA ARG A 121 5.10 -1.83 9.06
C ARG A 121 5.59 -3.21 9.53
N THR A 122 5.70 -4.17 8.62
CA THR A 122 6.06 -5.56 8.93
C THR A 122 7.48 -5.74 9.51
N PRO A 123 8.54 -5.09 9.00
CA PRO A 123 9.86 -5.12 9.65
C PRO A 123 9.83 -4.51 11.06
N PHE A 124 9.11 -3.40 11.27
CA PHE A 124 9.00 -2.81 12.61
C PHE A 124 8.29 -3.72 13.61
N LEU A 125 7.24 -4.43 13.17
CA LEU A 125 6.55 -5.42 14.01
C LEU A 125 7.43 -6.64 14.31
N LYS A 126 8.27 -7.06 13.37
CA LYS A 126 9.24 -8.13 13.60
C LYS A 126 10.31 -7.69 14.59
N ASP A 127 10.97 -6.57 14.33
CA ASP A 127 12.15 -6.14 15.07
C ASP A 127 11.79 -5.67 16.49
N ARG A 128 10.61 -5.06 16.67
CA ARG A 128 10.19 -4.47 17.95
C ARG A 128 9.26 -5.34 18.78
N HIS A 129 8.54 -6.28 18.14
CA HIS A 129 7.53 -7.11 18.80
C HIS A 129 7.63 -8.61 18.48
N GLY A 130 8.66 -9.04 17.73
CA GLY A 130 8.91 -10.46 17.45
C GLY A 130 7.90 -11.11 16.51
N ILE A 131 7.07 -10.32 15.82
CA ILE A 131 5.99 -10.84 14.98
C ILE A 131 6.56 -11.34 13.64
N PRO A 132 6.32 -12.59 13.24
CA PRO A 132 6.81 -13.11 11.97
C PRO A 132 6.27 -12.30 10.77
N TYR A 133 7.13 -12.09 9.76
CA TYR A 133 6.78 -11.35 8.54
C TYR A 133 5.48 -11.85 7.89
N ALA A 134 5.29 -13.17 7.80
CA ALA A 134 4.09 -13.77 7.21
C ALA A 134 2.80 -13.31 7.92
N HIS A 135 2.80 -13.25 9.25
CA HIS A 135 1.66 -12.74 10.01
C HIS A 135 1.48 -11.24 9.80
N GLY A 136 2.56 -10.45 9.80
CA GLY A 136 2.49 -9.02 9.50
C GLY A 136 1.87 -8.72 8.12
N VAL A 137 2.27 -9.47 7.09
CA VAL A 137 1.74 -9.37 5.72
C VAL A 137 0.27 -9.79 5.68
N ALA A 138 -0.11 -10.89 6.35
CA ALA A 138 -1.49 -11.35 6.41
C ALA A 138 -2.43 -10.30 7.03
N VAL A 139 -1.98 -9.62 8.09
CA VAL A 139 -2.73 -8.52 8.72
C VAL A 139 -2.93 -7.37 7.71
N VAL A 140 -1.89 -6.99 6.96
CA VAL A 140 -2.01 -5.93 5.91
C VAL A 140 -3.02 -6.34 4.86
N LEU A 141 -2.91 -7.56 4.34
CA LEU A 141 -3.78 -8.04 3.27
C LEU A 141 -5.24 -8.11 3.72
N HIS A 142 -5.50 -8.58 4.94
CA HIS A 142 -6.82 -8.58 5.55
C HIS A 142 -7.38 -7.15 5.68
N GLU A 143 -6.60 -6.21 6.21
CA GLU A 143 -7.04 -4.82 6.36
C GLU A 143 -7.37 -4.16 5.02
N ARG A 144 -6.55 -4.40 3.99
CA ARG A 144 -6.75 -3.81 2.66
C ARG A 144 -7.92 -4.45 1.93
N GLY A 145 -8.09 -5.77 2.04
CA GLY A 145 -9.28 -6.47 1.54
C GLY A 145 -10.57 -5.96 2.20
N PHE A 146 -10.56 -5.76 3.52
CA PHE A 146 -11.69 -5.17 4.24
C PHE A 146 -11.99 -3.74 3.78
N SER A 147 -10.97 -2.89 3.65
CA SER A 147 -11.14 -1.52 3.15
C SER A 147 -11.70 -1.48 1.73
N LEU A 148 -11.26 -2.37 0.83
CA LEU A 148 -11.81 -2.50 -0.51
C LEU A 148 -13.27 -2.95 -0.49
N ALA A 149 -13.62 -3.92 0.37
CA ALA A 149 -15.00 -4.38 0.52
C ALA A 149 -15.92 -3.26 1.02
N VAL A 150 -15.49 -2.50 2.04
CA VAL A 150 -16.25 -1.35 2.57
C VAL A 150 -16.41 -0.28 1.50
N LEU A 151 -15.36 0.04 0.75
CA LEU A 151 -15.42 1.02 -0.33
C LEU A 151 -16.39 0.58 -1.45
N ALA A 152 -16.34 -0.69 -1.85
CA ALA A 152 -17.23 -1.24 -2.86
C ALA A 152 -18.70 -1.19 -2.41
N LEU A 153 -18.96 -1.56 -1.15
CA LEU A 153 -20.29 -1.49 -0.56
C LEU A 153 -20.80 -0.05 -0.45
N SER A 154 -19.99 0.87 0.07
CA SER A 154 -20.39 2.28 0.22
C SER A 154 -20.65 2.93 -1.15
N THR A 155 -19.81 2.62 -2.14
CA THR A 155 -20.00 3.10 -3.51
C THR A 155 -21.27 2.51 -4.13
N GLY A 156 -21.54 1.21 -3.92
CA GLY A 156 -22.76 0.57 -4.39
C GLY A 156 -24.02 1.16 -3.76
N VAL A 157 -24.00 1.43 -2.45
CA VAL A 157 -25.09 2.12 -1.74
C VAL A 157 -25.29 3.52 -2.30
N ALA A 158 -24.21 4.31 -2.41
CA ALA A 158 -24.29 5.67 -2.95
C ALA A 158 -24.82 5.70 -4.39
N ALA A 159 -24.39 4.76 -5.23
CA ALA A 159 -24.88 4.62 -6.59
C ALA A 159 -26.38 4.28 -6.63
N GLY A 160 -26.82 3.34 -5.78
CA GLY A 160 -28.23 2.97 -5.66
C GLY A 160 -29.12 4.07 -5.07
N TRP A 161 -28.56 5.03 -4.33
CA TRP A 161 -29.28 6.22 -3.88
C TRP A 161 -29.38 7.30 -4.95
N SER A 162 -28.48 7.29 -5.94
CA SER A 162 -28.44 8.27 -7.03
C SER A 162 -29.29 7.90 -8.25
N THR A 163 -29.88 6.70 -8.26
CA THR A 163 -30.78 6.17 -9.29
C THR A 163 -32.22 6.16 -8.81
#